data_AF-Q1QTF5-F1
#
_entry.id   AF-Q1QTF5-F1
#
_cell.length_a   1.000
_cell.length_b   1.000
_cell.length_c   1.000
_cell.angle_alpha   90.00
_cell.angle_beta   90.00
_cell.angle_gamma   90.00
#
_symmetry.space_group_name_H-M   'P 1'
#
loop_
_entity.id
_entity.type
_entity.pdbx_description
1 polymer ?
#
loop_
_entity_poly.entity_id
_entity_poly.type
_entity_poly.pdbx_seq_one_letter_code
_entity_poly.pdbx_strand_id
1 'polypeptide(L)'
;MHIAYLSPFRQDLGASYSFDLKGYNFVLVRLIASGVSAIAFIGYSIYEALNGDPINTAIILLTGVLFILAILFGPFSLIERKEISALITGLITILSIFNAFMASDATDSDKIDQNIDLFQQALKVKYCPTDIQPNESERAKFHALKDILVKQCGLQNRQNINSLAVDAAKARYLDPISGLADNIHSEFIKDEPVTCLSIAMRMNEICSGKFQL
;
A
#
# COMPACT_ATOMS: atom_id res chain seq x y z
N MET A 1 44.16 13.06 52.62
CA MET A 1 45.61 13.32 52.54
C MET A 1 45.99 13.14 51.08
N HIS A 2 45.74 14.17 50.26
CA HIS A 2 46.72 15.13 49.75
C HIS A 2 47.89 14.48 49.01
N ILE A 3 47.97 14.77 47.71
CA ILE A 3 49.12 15.24 46.90
C ILE A 3 48.55 15.34 45.46
N ALA A 4 48.85 16.28 44.58
CA ALA A 4 49.35 17.64 44.64
C ALA A 4 49.20 18.17 43.19
N TYR A 5 48.90 19.46 43.07
CA TYR A 5 49.12 20.25 41.86
C TYR A 5 50.53 20.02 41.30
N LEU A 6 50.66 19.96 39.97
CA LEU A 6 51.78 20.55 39.21
C LEU A 6 51.44 20.57 37.70
N SER A 7 50.98 21.73 37.24
CA SER A 7 51.44 22.33 35.98
C SER A 7 52.28 23.57 36.38
N PRO A 8 52.99 24.32 35.50
CA PRO A 8 53.04 24.28 34.03
C PRO A 8 54.47 24.48 33.44
N PHE A 9 54.61 24.42 32.11
CA PHE A 9 55.61 25.06 31.19
C PHE A 9 55.89 24.11 30.00
N ARG A 10 55.25 24.29 28.84
CA ARG A 10 55.64 25.19 27.73
C ARG A 10 56.88 24.70 26.96
N GLN A 11 56.65 24.00 25.85
CA GLN A 11 57.13 24.35 24.51
C GLN A 11 56.77 23.20 23.55
N ASP A 12 55.79 23.41 22.69
CA ASP A 12 55.82 22.87 21.33
C ASP A 12 55.06 23.84 20.43
N LEU A 13 55.78 24.91 20.07
CA LEU A 13 55.54 25.65 18.83
C LEU A 13 55.98 24.72 17.69
N GLY A 14 55.03 23.94 17.20
CA GLY A 14 55.20 23.05 16.07
C GLY A 14 53.88 22.93 15.34
N ALA A 15 53.54 23.96 14.56
CA ALA A 15 52.43 23.90 13.64
C ALA A 15 52.61 22.70 12.70
N SER A 16 51.75 21.70 12.88
CA SER A 16 51.31 20.82 11.82
C SER A 16 49.85 20.48 12.11
N TYR A 17 48.98 21.46 11.84
CA TYR A 17 47.64 21.15 11.38
C TYR A 17 47.80 20.39 10.06
N SER A 18 48.03 19.09 10.13
CA SER A 18 47.70 18.21 9.02
C SER A 18 46.18 18.23 8.92
N PHE A 19 45.67 19.23 8.21
CA PHE A 19 44.29 19.28 7.73
C PHE A 19 44.07 17.96 6.99
N ASP A 20 43.26 17.08 7.55
CA ASP A 20 43.00 15.75 7.01
C ASP A 20 42.21 15.91 5.70
N LEU A 21 42.92 16.17 4.61
CA LEU A 21 42.40 16.35 3.25
C LEU A 21 41.59 15.14 2.78
N LYS A 22 41.79 13.96 3.38
CA LYS A 22 40.98 12.76 3.10
C LYS A 22 39.58 12.87 3.71
N GLY A 23 39.45 13.43 4.91
CA GLY A 23 38.15 13.67 5.55
C GLY A 23 37.30 14.69 4.79
N TYR A 24 37.92 15.78 4.31
CA TYR A 24 37.21 16.83 3.57
C TYR A 24 36.68 16.33 2.21
N ASN A 25 37.50 15.61 1.45
CA ASN A 25 37.09 15.03 0.17
C ASN A 25 35.96 14.01 0.32
N PHE A 26 35.95 13.24 1.40
CA PHE A 26 34.91 12.25 1.67
C PHE A 26 33.55 12.89 2.02
N VAL A 27 33.55 13.93 2.85
CA VAL A 27 32.33 14.68 3.19
C VAL A 27 31.76 15.39 1.95
N LEU A 28 32.63 15.99 1.14
CA LEU A 28 32.23 16.67 -0.09
C LEU A 28 31.58 15.69 -1.08
N VAL A 29 32.16 14.51 -1.27
CA VAL A 29 31.59 13.46 -2.16
C VAL A 29 30.22 12.99 -1.66
N ARG A 30 30.04 12.79 -0.35
CA ARG A 30 28.72 12.42 0.22
C ARG A 30 27.67 13.50 -0.01
N LEU A 31 28.02 14.76 0.17
CA LEU A 31 27.10 15.88 -0.07
C LEU A 31 26.70 15.96 -1.55
N ILE A 32 27.67 15.86 -2.47
CA ILE A 32 27.39 15.84 -3.92
C ILE A 32 26.49 14.66 -4.28
N ALA A 33 26.82 13.45 -3.83
CA ALA A 33 26.02 12.25 -4.08
C ALA A 33 24.59 12.41 -3.54
N SER A 34 24.44 12.91 -2.32
CA SER A 34 23.12 13.16 -1.71
C SER A 34 22.31 14.19 -2.49
N GLY A 35 22.94 15.26 -2.99
CA GLY A 35 22.28 16.30 -3.78
C GLY A 35 21.82 15.78 -5.14
N VAL A 36 22.67 15.02 -5.83
CA VAL A 36 22.31 14.39 -7.12
C VAL A 36 21.17 13.40 -6.94
N SER A 37 21.23 12.55 -5.91
CA SER A 37 20.16 11.61 -5.59
C SER A 37 18.85 12.33 -5.24
N ALA A 38 18.91 13.42 -4.46
CA ALA A 38 17.73 14.21 -4.10
C ALA A 38 17.03 14.78 -5.34
N ILE A 39 17.79 15.34 -6.28
CA ILE A 39 17.24 15.87 -7.53
C ILE A 39 16.58 14.75 -8.35
N ALA A 40 17.22 13.57 -8.43
CA ALA A 40 16.68 12.42 -9.15
C ALA A 40 15.35 11.91 -8.53
N PHE A 41 15.32 11.72 -7.21
CA PHE A 41 14.11 11.26 -6.51
C PHE A 41 12.98 12.28 -6.57
N ILE A 42 13.26 13.57 -6.37
CA ILE A 42 12.25 14.64 -6.49
C ILE A 42 11.71 14.71 -7.92
N GLY A 43 12.60 14.66 -8.93
CA GLY A 43 12.19 14.66 -10.33
C GLY A 43 11.30 13.47 -10.69
N TYR A 44 11.64 12.27 -10.20
CA TYR A 44 10.87 11.06 -10.44
C TYR A 44 9.52 11.07 -9.69
N SER A 45 9.48 11.59 -8.46
CA SER A 45 8.23 11.79 -7.72
C SER A 45 7.29 12.79 -8.41
N ILE A 46 7.82 13.88 -8.96
CA ILE A 46 7.00 14.83 -9.73
C ILE A 46 6.43 14.16 -10.98
N TYR A 47 7.24 13.33 -11.66
CA TYR A 47 6.77 12.58 -12.84
C TYR A 47 5.61 11.64 -12.50
N GLU A 48 5.73 10.82 -11.44
CA GLU A 48 4.65 9.92 -11.01
C GLU A 48 3.41 10.68 -10.53
N ALA A 49 3.59 11.83 -9.87
CA ALA A 49 2.47 12.67 -9.44
C ALA A 49 1.66 13.20 -10.63
N LEU A 50 2.33 13.54 -11.74
CA LEU A 50 1.67 13.98 -12.98
C LEU A 50 0.93 12.84 -13.69
N ASN A 51 1.35 11.59 -13.49
CA ASN A 51 0.67 10.41 -14.01
C ASN A 51 -0.54 9.97 -13.17
N GLY A 52 -0.81 10.67 -12.06
CA GLY A 52 -1.96 10.39 -11.21
C GLY A 52 -1.76 9.21 -10.25
N ASP A 53 -0.51 8.82 -9.96
CA ASP A 53 -0.20 7.77 -8.98
C ASP A 53 0.38 8.37 -7.68
N PRO A 54 -0.49 8.82 -6.75
CA PRO A 54 -0.07 9.47 -5.51
C PRO A 54 0.64 8.49 -4.55
N ILE A 55 0.39 7.19 -4.68
CA ILE A 55 1.00 6.18 -3.81
C ILE A 55 2.45 5.94 -4.22
N ASN A 56 2.71 5.71 -5.50
CA ASN A 56 4.09 5.61 -5.98
C ASN A 56 4.88 6.89 -5.72
N THR A 57 4.24 8.06 -5.91
CA THR A 57 4.85 9.35 -5.54
C THR A 57 5.33 9.36 -4.10
N ALA A 58 4.48 8.94 -3.15
CA ALA A 58 4.81 8.90 -1.73
C ALA A 58 5.91 7.87 -1.40
N ILE A 59 5.87 6.69 -2.02
CA ILE A 59 6.88 5.64 -1.85
C ILE A 59 8.25 6.12 -2.36
N ILE A 60 8.30 6.75 -3.52
CA ILE A 60 9.55 7.25 -4.12
C ILE A 60 10.13 8.38 -3.27
N LEU A 61 9.31 9.30 -2.76
CA LEU A 61 9.76 10.35 -1.85
C LEU A 61 10.35 9.75 -0.57
N LEU A 62 9.65 8.79 0.05
CA LEU A 62 10.13 8.14 1.27
C LEU A 62 11.45 7.40 1.02
N THR A 63 11.54 6.67 -0.10
CA THR A 63 12.76 5.96 -0.51
C THR A 63 13.91 6.92 -0.74
N GLY A 64 13.66 8.07 -1.38
CA GLY A 64 14.66 9.10 -1.59
C GLY A 64 15.18 9.70 -0.30
N VAL A 65 14.29 10.02 0.65
CA VAL A 65 14.68 10.52 1.98
C VAL A 65 15.54 9.49 2.72
N LEU A 66 15.14 8.22 2.74
CA LEU A 66 15.91 7.14 3.36
C LEU A 66 17.29 6.97 2.73
N PHE A 67 17.36 7.01 1.40
CA PHE A 67 18.59 6.84 0.65
C PHE A 67 19.58 7.99 0.92
N ILE A 68 19.08 9.23 0.95
CA ILE A 68 19.87 10.43 1.28
C ILE A 68 20.41 10.34 2.72
N LEU A 69 19.55 9.98 3.67
CA LEU A 69 19.94 9.80 5.06
C LEU A 69 21.01 8.71 5.21
N ALA A 70 20.90 7.62 4.45
CA ALA A 70 21.87 6.53 4.46
C ALA A 70 23.23 6.95 3.90
N ILE A 71 23.26 7.80 2.87
CA ILE A 71 24.51 8.38 2.34
C ILE A 71 25.17 9.32 3.35
N LEU A 72 24.39 10.17 4.01
CA LEU A 72 24.90 11.19 4.93
C LEU A 72 25.45 10.58 6.22
N PHE A 73 24.65 9.75 6.88
CA PHE A 73 24.96 9.24 8.22
C PHE A 73 25.55 7.82 8.19
N GLY A 74 25.32 7.06 7.11
CA GLY A 74 25.68 5.64 7.03
C GLY A 74 24.53 4.75 7.53
N PRO A 75 24.31 3.57 6.92
CA PRO A 75 23.11 2.75 7.14
C PRO A 75 22.98 2.27 8.60
N PHE A 76 24.09 1.91 9.25
CA PHE A 76 24.09 1.42 10.62
C PHE A 76 23.75 2.50 11.65
N SER A 77 24.18 3.75 11.41
CA SER A 77 23.92 4.87 12.32
C SER A 77 22.45 5.29 12.35
N LEU A 78 21.68 5.00 11.29
CA LEU A 78 20.25 5.29 11.21
C LEU A 78 19.43 4.31 12.07
N ILE A 79 19.86 3.05 12.12
CA ILE A 79 19.19 1.99 12.88
C ILE A 79 19.47 2.16 14.39
N GLU A 80 20.68 2.61 14.74
CA GLU A 80 21.06 2.86 16.14
C GLU A 80 20.36 4.07 16.76
N ARG A 81 19.93 5.04 15.93
CA ARG A 81 19.20 6.23 16.38
C ARG A 81 17.70 5.91 16.49
N LYS A 82 17.26 5.57 17.70
CA LYS A 82 15.86 5.23 18.03
C LYS A 82 14.81 6.20 17.48
N GLU A 83 15.09 7.50 17.46
CA GLU A 83 14.17 8.53 16.96
C GLU A 83 13.97 8.42 15.44
N ILE A 84 15.06 8.20 14.71
CA ILE A 84 15.04 8.05 13.26
C ILE A 84 14.40 6.71 12.89
N SER A 85 14.78 5.62 13.57
CA SER A 85 14.18 4.31 13.32
C SER A 85 12.66 4.31 13.59
N ALA A 86 12.21 4.94 14.69
CA ALA A 86 10.79 5.03 15.02
C ALA A 86 10.01 5.87 13.99
N LEU A 87 10.59 6.98 13.51
CA LEU A 87 9.99 7.81 12.47
C LEU A 87 9.87 7.06 11.14
N ILE A 88 10.89 6.30 10.75
CA ILE A 88 10.88 5.49 9.54
C ILE A 88 9.81 4.40 9.63
N THR A 89 9.79 3.64 10.73
CA THR A 89 8.77 2.60 10.94
C THR A 89 7.37 3.20 10.93
N GLY A 90 7.16 4.35 11.61
CA GLY A 90 5.87 5.03 11.62
C GLY A 90 5.40 5.47 10.23
N LEU A 91 6.30 6.04 9.42
CA LEU A 91 5.97 6.44 8.04
C LEU A 91 5.61 5.25 7.16
N ILE A 92 6.36 4.15 7.26
CA ILE A 92 6.07 2.92 6.52
C ILE A 92 4.69 2.38 6.93
N THR A 93 4.40 2.30 8.23
CA THR A 93 3.10 1.82 8.71
C THR A 93 1.95 2.70 8.22
N ILE A 94 2.10 4.02 8.23
CA ILE A 94 1.07 4.95 7.74
C ILE A 94 0.83 4.74 6.24
N LEU A 95 1.89 4.63 5.44
CA LEU A 95 1.76 4.37 4.00
C LEU A 95 1.14 3.01 3.71
N SER A 96 1.52 1.97 4.46
CA SER A 96 0.93 0.63 4.32
C SER A 96 -0.56 0.62 4.66
N ILE A 97 -0.96 1.33 5.72
CA ILE A 97 -2.38 1.50 6.06
C ILE A 97 -3.09 2.27 4.94
N PHE A 98 -2.54 3.41 4.50
CA PHE A 98 -3.14 4.22 3.44
C PHE A 98 -3.33 3.42 2.14
N ASN A 99 -2.34 2.61 1.77
CA ASN A 99 -2.42 1.71 0.63
C ASN A 99 -3.53 0.66 0.80
N ALA A 100 -3.68 0.07 1.99
CA ALA A 100 -4.76 -0.89 2.25
C ALA A 100 -6.15 -0.24 2.08
N PHE A 101 -6.31 1.02 2.51
CA PHE A 101 -7.53 1.78 2.23
C PHE A 101 -7.71 2.04 0.74
N MET A 102 -6.72 2.62 0.05
CA MET A 102 -6.86 2.96 -1.37
C MET A 102 -7.09 1.75 -2.29
N ALA A 103 -6.51 0.60 -1.97
CA ALA A 103 -6.64 -0.62 -2.76
C ALA A 103 -7.92 -1.42 -2.47
N SER A 104 -8.71 -1.02 -1.46
CA SER A 104 -9.85 -1.80 -1.00
C SER A 104 -11.16 -1.40 -1.70
N ASP A 105 -11.90 -2.41 -2.15
CA ASP A 105 -13.26 -2.29 -2.69
C ASP A 105 -14.29 -1.75 -1.68
N ALA A 106 -13.92 -1.64 -0.39
CA ALA A 106 -14.75 -1.02 0.65
C ALA A 106 -14.76 0.52 0.62
N THR A 107 -13.83 1.15 -0.11
CA THR A 107 -13.71 2.61 -0.21
C THR A 107 -13.89 3.14 -1.63
N ASP A 108 -13.98 2.23 -2.61
CA ASP A 108 -14.30 2.56 -3.99
C ASP A 108 -15.81 2.86 -4.11
N SER A 109 -16.14 4.15 -4.27
CA SER A 109 -17.53 4.60 -4.37
C SER A 109 -18.25 3.99 -5.56
N ASP A 110 -17.56 3.80 -6.68
CA ASP A 110 -18.17 3.30 -7.91
C ASP A 110 -18.56 1.82 -7.74
N LYS A 111 -17.70 1.04 -7.08
CA LYS A 111 -18.01 -0.36 -6.72
C LYS A 111 -19.12 -0.46 -5.68
N ILE A 112 -19.17 0.45 -4.71
CA ILE A 112 -20.25 0.48 -3.71
C ILE A 112 -21.59 0.77 -4.40
N ASP A 113 -21.64 1.79 -5.25
CA ASP A 113 -22.85 2.17 -5.97
C ASP A 113 -23.29 1.07 -6.94
N GLN A 114 -22.35 0.43 -7.65
CA GLN A 114 -22.65 -0.72 -8.50
C GLN A 114 -23.24 -1.90 -7.70
N ASN A 115 -22.69 -2.22 -6.52
CA ASN A 115 -23.22 -3.29 -5.67
C ASN A 115 -24.63 -2.95 -5.14
N ILE A 116 -24.88 -1.68 -4.80
CA ILE A 116 -26.21 -1.22 -4.37
C ILE A 116 -27.21 -1.33 -5.52
N ASP A 117 -26.83 -0.91 -6.74
CA ASP A 117 -27.69 -0.99 -7.90
C ASP A 117 -28.02 -2.45 -8.27
N LEU A 118 -27.01 -3.32 -8.32
CA LEU A 118 -27.20 -4.76 -8.52
C LEU A 118 -28.10 -5.39 -7.46
N PHE A 119 -27.96 -4.99 -6.19
CA PHE A 119 -28.86 -5.44 -5.12
C PHE A 119 -30.31 -4.99 -5.37
N GLN A 120 -30.53 -3.73 -5.77
CA GLN A 120 -31.87 -3.24 -6.10
C GLN A 120 -32.46 -3.97 -7.32
N GLN A 121 -31.65 -4.22 -8.34
CA GLN A 121 -32.06 -5.00 -9.51
C GLN A 121 -32.43 -6.44 -9.10
N ALA A 122 -31.61 -7.10 -8.28
CA ALA A 122 -31.86 -8.45 -7.78
C ALA A 122 -33.19 -8.59 -7.03
N LEU A 123 -33.57 -7.57 -6.24
CA LEU A 123 -34.88 -7.52 -5.55
C LEU A 123 -36.07 -7.36 -6.51
N LYS A 124 -35.87 -6.68 -7.65
CA LYS A 124 -36.91 -6.42 -8.66
C LYS A 124 -37.08 -7.58 -9.65
N VAL A 125 -36.04 -8.38 -9.85
CA VAL A 125 -36.05 -9.54 -10.74
C VAL A 125 -36.97 -10.63 -10.18
N LYS A 126 -38.08 -10.88 -10.88
CA LYS A 126 -39.08 -11.89 -10.47
C LYS A 126 -38.69 -13.30 -10.88
N TYR A 127 -38.60 -13.55 -12.19
CA TYR A 127 -38.31 -14.86 -12.77
C TYR A 127 -37.75 -14.72 -14.21
N CYS A 128 -37.04 -15.74 -14.68
CA CYS A 128 -36.67 -15.85 -16.09
C CYS A 128 -37.80 -16.51 -16.89
N PRO A 129 -38.41 -15.81 -17.85
CA PRO A 129 -39.54 -16.35 -18.58
C PRO A 129 -39.11 -17.36 -19.66
N THR A 130 -40.03 -18.27 -19.99
CA THR A 130 -39.79 -19.44 -20.86
C THR A 130 -39.40 -19.06 -22.29
N ASP A 131 -39.83 -17.89 -22.75
CA ASP A 131 -39.49 -17.26 -24.03
C ASP A 131 -38.00 -16.85 -24.11
N ILE A 132 -37.39 -16.45 -22.98
CA ILE A 132 -35.97 -16.09 -22.90
C ILE A 132 -35.11 -17.32 -22.63
N GLN A 133 -35.54 -18.20 -21.71
CA GLN A 133 -34.84 -19.43 -21.38
C GLN A 133 -35.79 -20.62 -21.40
N PRO A 134 -35.85 -21.40 -22.50
CA PRO A 134 -36.77 -22.52 -22.64
C PRO A 134 -36.40 -23.73 -21.78
N ASN A 135 -35.14 -23.87 -21.36
CA ASN A 135 -34.69 -24.97 -20.52
C ASN A 135 -35.13 -24.79 -19.05
N GLU A 136 -35.94 -25.71 -18.54
CA GLU A 136 -36.44 -25.68 -17.16
C GLU A 136 -35.34 -25.81 -16.11
N SER A 137 -34.29 -26.61 -16.37
CA SER A 137 -33.14 -26.78 -15.48
C SER A 137 -32.37 -25.47 -15.31
N GLU A 138 -32.17 -24.73 -16.41
CA GLU A 138 -31.52 -23.41 -16.39
C GLU A 138 -32.38 -22.36 -15.68
N ARG A 139 -33.71 -22.37 -15.88
CA ARG A 139 -34.61 -21.50 -15.11
C ARG A 139 -34.58 -21.79 -13.60
N ALA A 140 -34.51 -23.07 -13.21
CA ALA A 140 -34.38 -23.46 -11.81
C ALA A 140 -33.05 -22.97 -11.21
N LYS A 141 -31.94 -23.07 -11.95
CA LYS A 141 -30.65 -22.50 -11.56
C LYS A 141 -30.72 -20.98 -11.40
N PHE A 142 -31.38 -20.27 -12.32
CA PHE A 142 -31.58 -18.83 -12.20
C PHE A 142 -32.31 -18.46 -10.91
N HIS A 143 -33.37 -19.19 -10.56
CA HIS A 143 -34.11 -18.94 -9.33
C HIS A 143 -33.24 -19.20 -8.09
N ALA A 144 -32.44 -20.26 -8.07
CA ALA A 144 -31.51 -20.54 -6.98
C ALA A 144 -30.42 -19.46 -6.85
N LEU A 145 -29.89 -18.98 -7.99
CA LEU A 145 -28.88 -17.92 -8.03
C LEU A 145 -29.44 -16.58 -7.55
N LYS A 146 -30.73 -16.31 -7.73
CA LYS A 146 -31.36 -15.06 -7.24
C LYS A 146 -31.21 -14.90 -5.73
N ASP A 147 -31.53 -15.95 -4.97
CA ASP A 147 -31.47 -15.89 -3.51
C ASP A 147 -30.02 -15.75 -3.02
N ILE A 148 -29.09 -16.40 -3.72
CA ILE A 148 -27.65 -16.26 -3.48
C ILE A 148 -27.19 -14.83 -3.81
N LEU A 149 -27.63 -14.25 -4.92
CA LEU A 149 -27.31 -12.88 -5.33
C LEU A 149 -27.77 -11.87 -4.27
N VAL A 150 -29.04 -11.93 -3.84
CA VAL A 150 -29.58 -11.02 -2.82
C VAL A 150 -28.76 -11.11 -1.52
N LYS A 151 -28.44 -12.32 -1.07
CA LYS A 151 -27.63 -12.53 0.14
C LYS A 151 -26.20 -12.02 -0.04
N GLN A 152 -25.57 -12.31 -1.17
CA GLN A 152 -24.18 -11.93 -1.44
C GLN A 152 -24.07 -10.41 -1.57
N CYS A 153 -24.86 -9.75 -2.42
CA CYS A 153 -24.83 -8.30 -2.60
C CYS A 153 -25.16 -7.56 -1.28
N GLY A 154 -26.12 -8.08 -0.50
CA GLY A 154 -26.48 -7.49 0.79
C GLY A 154 -25.39 -7.61 1.87
N LEU A 155 -24.48 -8.58 1.76
CA LEU A 155 -23.39 -8.80 2.70
C LEU A 155 -22.03 -8.34 2.18
N GLN A 156 -21.88 -8.10 0.88
CA GLN A 156 -20.59 -7.85 0.24
C GLN A 156 -19.91 -6.59 0.78
N ASN A 157 -20.65 -5.50 1.00
CA ASN A 157 -20.04 -4.31 1.59
C ASN A 157 -19.47 -4.57 3.00
N ARG A 158 -20.16 -5.40 3.80
CA ARG A 158 -19.67 -5.81 5.12
C ARG A 158 -18.45 -6.74 5.03
N GLN A 159 -18.42 -7.62 4.04
CA GLN A 159 -17.26 -8.47 3.77
C GLN A 159 -16.05 -7.63 3.34
N ASN A 160 -16.24 -6.65 2.46
CA ASN A 160 -15.19 -5.73 2.02
C ASN A 160 -14.63 -4.91 3.19
N ILE A 161 -15.50 -4.37 4.07
CA ILE A 161 -15.07 -3.63 5.27
C ILE A 161 -14.27 -4.55 6.22
N ASN A 162 -14.72 -5.80 6.40
CA ASN A 162 -13.99 -6.75 7.24
C ASN A 162 -12.63 -7.11 6.63
N SER A 163 -12.54 -7.28 5.31
CA SER A 163 -11.27 -7.49 4.60
C SER A 163 -10.33 -6.31 4.83
N LEU A 164 -10.81 -5.09 4.60
CA LEU A 164 -10.04 -3.87 4.85
C LEU A 164 -9.56 -3.77 6.30
N ALA A 165 -10.40 -4.13 7.27
CA ALA A 165 -10.00 -4.14 8.68
C ALA A 165 -8.89 -5.17 8.96
N VAL A 166 -8.96 -6.35 8.32
CA VAL A 166 -7.90 -7.35 8.38
C VAL A 166 -6.63 -6.84 7.71
N ASP A 167 -6.72 -6.26 6.52
CA ASP A 167 -5.57 -5.76 5.76
C ASP A 167 -4.90 -4.58 6.46
N ALA A 168 -5.67 -3.66 7.06
CA ALA A 168 -5.15 -2.59 7.89
C ALA A 168 -4.50 -3.11 9.18
N ALA A 169 -5.08 -4.16 9.81
CA ALA A 169 -4.47 -4.82 10.95
C ALA A 169 -3.16 -5.52 10.57
N LYS A 170 -3.13 -6.22 9.42
CA LYS A 170 -1.91 -6.81 8.86
C LYS A 170 -0.87 -5.73 8.59
N ALA A 171 -1.23 -4.64 7.92
CA ALA A 171 -0.32 -3.52 7.66
C ALA A 171 0.25 -2.88 8.94
N ARG A 172 -0.46 -2.97 10.06
CA ARG A 172 -0.04 -2.44 11.36
C ARG A 172 0.84 -3.42 12.16
N TYR A 173 0.51 -4.72 12.13
CA TYR A 173 1.09 -5.72 13.04
C TYR A 173 2.03 -6.71 12.36
N LEU A 174 1.96 -6.85 11.04
CA LEU A 174 2.87 -7.66 10.24
C LEU A 174 3.84 -6.72 9.52
N ASP A 175 5.11 -7.12 9.44
CA ASP A 175 6.14 -6.39 8.70
C ASP A 175 5.63 -6.13 7.26
N PRO A 176 5.97 -5.00 6.61
CA PRO A 176 5.50 -4.66 5.26
C PRO A 176 5.87 -5.75 4.22
N ILE A 177 6.88 -6.57 4.51
CA ILE A 177 7.30 -7.72 3.70
C ILE A 177 6.22 -8.81 3.68
N SER A 178 5.56 -9.08 4.81
CA SER A 178 4.46 -10.05 4.91
C SER A 178 3.21 -9.60 4.16
N GLY A 179 2.90 -8.30 4.15
CA GLY A 179 1.78 -7.75 3.38
C GLY A 179 2.01 -7.87 1.86
N LEU A 180 3.24 -7.65 1.40
CA LEU A 180 3.64 -7.90 0.00
C LEU A 180 3.60 -9.38 -0.36
N ALA A 181 4.05 -10.26 0.53
CA ALA A 181 4.03 -11.70 0.29
C ALA A 181 2.60 -12.24 0.16
N ASP A 182 1.66 -11.80 1.00
CA ASP A 182 0.24 -12.17 0.91
C ASP A 182 -0.40 -11.69 -0.41
N ASN A 183 -0.07 -10.48 -0.86
CA ASN A 183 -0.62 -9.94 -2.10
C ASN A 183 -0.15 -10.76 -3.31
N ILE A 184 1.15 -11.07 -3.36
CA ILE A 184 1.75 -11.94 -4.39
C ILE A 184 1.15 -13.35 -4.32
N HIS A 185 0.99 -13.92 -3.12
CA HIS A 185 0.47 -15.29 -2.99
C HIS A 185 -1.02 -15.39 -3.36
N SER A 186 -1.82 -14.34 -3.10
CA SER A 186 -3.22 -14.30 -3.53
C SER A 186 -3.36 -14.24 -5.06
N GLU A 187 -2.40 -13.65 -5.76
CA GLU A 187 -2.37 -13.59 -7.23
C GLU A 187 -2.08 -14.95 -7.87
N PHE A 188 -1.38 -15.84 -7.15
CA PHE A 188 -1.03 -17.19 -7.61
C PHE A 188 -2.09 -18.26 -7.29
N ILE A 189 -2.96 -18.05 -6.28
CA ILE A 189 -4.06 -18.97 -5.94
C ILE A 189 -5.38 -18.33 -6.39
N LYS A 190 -5.70 -18.50 -7.69
CA LYS A 190 -6.94 -18.03 -8.32
C LYS A 190 -8.15 -18.87 -7.91
N ASP A 191 -8.60 -18.73 -6.68
CA ASP A 191 -10.03 -18.87 -6.39
C ASP A 191 -10.62 -17.47 -6.45
N GLU A 192 -11.08 -17.05 -7.64
CA GLU A 192 -11.70 -15.73 -7.80
C GLU A 192 -12.85 -15.59 -6.79
N PRO A 193 -12.83 -14.54 -5.94
CA PRO A 193 -13.86 -14.37 -4.93
C PRO A 193 -15.23 -14.23 -5.61
N VAL A 194 -16.22 -14.99 -5.12
CA VAL A 194 -17.59 -14.90 -5.62
C VAL A 194 -18.15 -13.52 -5.23
N THR A 195 -18.29 -12.61 -6.20
CA THR A 195 -18.82 -11.26 -6.01
C THR A 195 -20.28 -11.18 -6.46
N CYS A 196 -21.00 -10.16 -6.00
CA CYS A 196 -22.32 -9.79 -6.48
C CYS A 196 -22.34 -9.66 -8.00
N LEU A 197 -21.31 -8.98 -8.56
CA LEU A 197 -21.14 -8.83 -10.00
C LEU A 197 -20.96 -10.18 -10.71
N SER A 198 -20.11 -11.08 -10.20
CA SER A 198 -19.89 -12.37 -10.87
C SER A 198 -21.13 -13.27 -10.85
N ILE A 199 -21.94 -13.22 -9.79
CA ILE A 199 -23.24 -13.91 -9.75
C ILE A 199 -24.22 -13.25 -10.73
N ALA A 200 -24.27 -11.91 -10.79
CA ALA A 200 -25.16 -11.18 -11.70
C ALA A 200 -24.83 -11.44 -13.18
N MET A 201 -23.54 -11.48 -13.54
CA MET A 201 -23.07 -11.87 -14.87
C MET A 201 -23.56 -13.27 -15.23
N ARG A 202 -23.39 -14.23 -14.32
CA ARG A 202 -23.83 -15.62 -14.53
C ARG A 202 -25.35 -15.76 -14.63
N MET A 203 -26.11 -14.95 -13.90
CA MET A 203 -27.56 -14.89 -14.07
C MET A 203 -27.97 -14.27 -15.41
N ASN A 204 -27.21 -13.28 -15.91
CA ASN A 204 -27.46 -12.65 -17.21
C ASN A 204 -27.07 -13.57 -18.39
N GLU A 205 -26.11 -14.47 -18.21
CA GLU A 205 -25.82 -15.55 -19.18
C GLU A 205 -26.98 -16.54 -19.30
N ILE A 206 -27.63 -16.88 -18.18
CA ILE A 206 -28.77 -17.80 -18.15
C ILE A 206 -30.03 -17.13 -18.69
N CYS A 207 -30.25 -15.85 -18.34
CA CYS A 207 -31.41 -15.07 -18.71
C CYS A 207 -30.99 -13.65 -19.09
N SER A 208 -30.75 -13.43 -20.38
CA SER A 208 -30.21 -12.18 -20.88
C SER A 208 -31.16 -10.99 -20.68
N GLY A 209 -30.57 -9.83 -20.38
CA GLY A 209 -31.27 -8.55 -20.25
C GLY A 209 -32.04 -8.37 -18.94
N LYS A 210 -31.81 -9.23 -17.94
CA LYS A 210 -32.41 -9.08 -16.60
C LYS A 210 -31.61 -8.17 -15.67
N PHE A 211 -30.35 -7.96 -15.98
CA PHE A 211 -29.46 -7.06 -15.25
C PHE A 211 -28.84 -6.04 -16.21
N GLN A 212 -28.80 -4.78 -15.80
CA GLN A 212 -27.98 -3.74 -16.41
C GLN A 212 -26.59 -3.83 -15.77
N LEU A 213 -25.65 -4.40 -16.51
CA LEU A 213 -24.27 -4.67 -16.10
C LEU A 213 -23.33 -3.65 -16.73
#